data_AF-J2VAA8-F1
#
_entry.id   AF-J2VAA8-F1
#
_cell.length_a   1.000
_cell.length_b   1.000
_cell.length_c   1.000
_cell.angle_alpha   90.00
_cell.angle_beta   90.00
_cell.angle_gamma   90.00
#
_symmetry.space_group_name_H-M   'P 1'
#
loop_
_entity.id
_entity.type
_entity.pdbx_description
1 polymer ?
#
loop_
_entity_poly.entity_id
_entity_poly.type
_entity_poly.pdbx_seq_one_letter_code
_entity_poly.pdbx_strand_id
1 'polypeptide(L)'
;MYSQHTNAHRTACRRLAMEQNEKLFEEANALNRSAFDLLDRPDLDSEMFLQYLQLRGKADAKFREALDHLSLINEQFPALSNEPETLFGGKQVAFASLTAQGRSEWSATGETIMVPASHPRMGPKDY
;
A
#
# COMPACT_ATOMS: atom_id res chain seq x y z
N MET A 1 -37.60 -0.28 -28.35
CA MET A 1 -36.61 0.83 -28.26
C MET A 1 -36.20 1.21 -26.83
N TYR A 2 -36.74 0.62 -25.76
CA TYR A 2 -36.40 1.00 -24.36
C TYR A 2 -35.00 0.59 -23.88
N SER A 3 -34.35 -0.40 -24.51
CA SER A 3 -33.08 -0.97 -24.04
C SER A 3 -31.84 -0.11 -24.33
N GLN A 4 -31.84 0.71 -25.38
CA GLN A 4 -30.67 1.54 -25.72
C GLN A 4 -30.54 2.75 -24.77
N HIS A 5 -31.66 3.38 -24.43
CA HIS A 5 -31.69 4.53 -23.52
C HIS A 5 -31.29 4.14 -22.09
N THR A 6 -31.71 2.96 -21.61
CA THR A 6 -31.31 2.46 -20.28
C THR A 6 -29.84 2.11 -20.21
N ASN A 7 -29.26 1.51 -21.27
CA ASN A 7 -27.83 1.25 -21.34
C ASN A 7 -27.01 2.55 -21.40
N ALA A 8 -27.38 3.50 -22.26
CA ALA A 8 -26.71 4.79 -22.35
C ALA A 8 -26.71 5.56 -21.02
N HIS A 9 -27.85 5.54 -20.31
CA HIS A 9 -27.96 6.15 -18.98
C HIS A 9 -27.04 5.46 -17.96
N ARG A 10 -27.02 4.11 -17.91
CA ARG A 10 -26.13 3.37 -17.01
C ARG A 10 -24.65 3.65 -17.29
N THR A 11 -24.26 3.73 -18.57
CA THR A 11 -22.89 4.09 -18.96
C THR A 11 -22.53 5.51 -18.53
N ALA A 12 -23.43 6.48 -18.70
CA ALA A 12 -23.22 7.86 -18.26
C ALA A 12 -23.05 7.95 -16.73
N CYS A 13 -23.89 7.25 -15.96
CA CYS A 13 -23.77 7.19 -14.50
C CYS A 13 -22.46 6.55 -14.06
N ARG A 14 -22.05 5.44 -14.68
CA ARG A 14 -20.76 4.79 -14.39
C ARG A 14 -19.60 5.74 -14.64
N ARG A 15 -19.60 6.42 -15.79
CA ARG A 15 -18.56 7.36 -16.17
C ARG A 15 -18.42 8.49 -15.13
N LEU A 16 -19.53 9.12 -14.75
CA LEU A 16 -19.50 10.18 -13.74
C LEU A 16 -18.96 9.66 -12.41
N ALA A 17 -19.37 8.48 -11.97
CA ALA A 17 -18.89 7.90 -10.72
C ALA A 17 -17.38 7.60 -10.77
N MET A 18 -16.88 7.11 -11.92
CA MET A 18 -15.45 6.93 -12.16
C MET A 18 -14.66 8.25 -12.15
N GLU A 19 -15.18 9.31 -12.77
CA GLU A 19 -14.55 10.64 -12.73
C GLU A 19 -14.44 11.18 -11.29
N GLN A 20 -15.42 10.88 -10.42
CA GLN A 20 -15.33 11.23 -9.00
C GLN A 20 -14.34 10.33 -8.24
N ASN A 21 -14.24 9.06 -8.61
CA ASN A 21 -13.24 8.15 -8.05
C ASN A 21 -11.81 8.58 -8.39
N GLU A 22 -11.58 9.02 -9.63
CA GLU A 22 -10.29 9.56 -10.08
C GLU A 22 -9.86 10.77 -9.25
N LYS A 23 -10.78 11.70 -8.95
CA LYS A 23 -10.49 12.86 -8.09
C LYS A 23 -10.01 12.46 -6.69
N LEU A 24 -10.59 11.42 -6.09
CA LEU A 24 -10.13 10.92 -4.79
C LEU A 24 -8.69 10.40 -4.86
N PHE A 25 -8.35 9.69 -5.94
CA PHE A 25 -6.98 9.25 -6.20
C PHE A 25 -6.02 10.43 -6.43
N GLU A 26 -6.44 11.45 -7.18
CA GLU A 26 -5.65 12.67 -7.38
C GLU A 26 -5.38 13.42 -6.08
N GLU A 27 -6.38 13.58 -5.23
CA GLU A 27 -6.26 14.19 -3.89
C GLU A 27 -5.28 13.41 -3.02
N ALA A 28 -5.42 12.07 -2.97
CA ALA A 28 -4.52 11.20 -2.22
C ALA A 28 -3.08 11.29 -2.72
N ASN A 29 -2.89 11.31 -4.04
CA ASN A 29 -1.57 11.46 -4.65
C ASN A 29 -0.96 12.85 -4.39
N ALA A 30 -1.77 13.91 -4.41
CA ALA A 30 -1.31 15.26 -4.07
C ALA A 30 -0.81 15.31 -2.63
N LEU A 31 -1.53 14.71 -1.68
CA LEU A 31 -1.09 14.59 -0.28
C LEU A 31 0.22 13.82 -0.15
N ASN A 32 0.38 12.72 -0.89
CA ASN A 32 1.63 11.96 -0.90
C ASN A 32 2.80 12.78 -1.44
N ARG A 33 2.64 13.50 -2.56
CA ARG A 33 3.69 14.37 -3.10
C ARG A 33 4.11 15.42 -2.07
N SER A 34 3.15 16.13 -1.48
CA SER A 34 3.43 17.10 -0.43
C SER A 34 4.11 16.48 0.80
N ALA A 35 3.79 15.23 1.14
CA ALA A 35 4.46 14.51 2.21
C ALA A 35 5.93 14.22 1.86
N PHE A 36 6.20 13.73 0.65
CA PHE A 36 7.57 13.46 0.20
C PHE A 36 8.40 14.73 0.06
N ASP A 37 7.81 15.84 -0.38
CA ASP A 37 8.49 17.14 -0.42
C ASP A 37 9.02 17.58 0.96
N LEU A 38 8.38 17.15 2.06
CA LEU A 38 8.88 17.40 3.41
C LEU A 38 10.11 16.56 3.74
N LEU A 39 10.19 15.32 3.25
CA LEU A 39 11.33 14.43 3.49
C LEU A 39 12.56 14.81 2.67
N ASP A 40 12.35 15.42 1.49
CA ASP A 40 13.44 15.83 0.60
C ASP A 40 14.13 17.14 1.06
N ARG A 41 13.60 17.79 2.09
CA ARG A 41 14.16 19.02 2.63
C ARG A 41 15.42 18.76 3.47
N PRO A 42 16.50 19.53 3.25
CA PRO A 42 17.78 19.32 3.96
C PRO A 42 17.72 19.72 5.44
N ASP A 43 16.71 20.50 5.84
CA ASP A 43 16.44 20.98 7.19
C ASP A 43 15.36 20.16 7.91
N LEU A 44 15.09 18.92 7.47
CA LEU A 44 14.11 18.04 8.08
C LEU A 44 14.34 17.90 9.60
N ASP A 45 13.32 18.27 10.38
CA ASP A 45 13.29 18.14 11.83
C ASP A 45 12.16 17.21 12.30
N SER A 46 12.04 17.07 13.62
CA SER A 46 11.01 16.22 14.23
C SER A 46 9.59 16.72 13.95
N GLU A 47 9.37 18.03 13.86
CA GLU A 47 8.03 18.59 13.62
C GLU A 47 7.58 18.36 12.18
N MET A 48 8.49 18.57 11.22
CA MET A 48 8.28 18.27 9.81
C MET A 48 8.04 16.78 9.59
N PHE A 49 8.74 15.90 10.33
CA PHE A 49 8.48 14.46 10.27
C PHE A 49 7.08 14.11 10.81
N LEU A 50 6.61 14.76 11.88
CA LEU A 50 5.24 14.58 12.36
C LEU A 50 4.22 15.06 11.32
N GLN A 51 4.48 16.18 10.63
CA GLN A 51 3.64 16.67 9.54
C GLN A 51 3.59 15.68 8.36
N TYR A 52 4.73 15.10 7.99
CA TYR A 52 4.81 14.01 7.02
C TYR A 52 3.89 12.85 7.40
N LEU A 53 3.97 12.35 8.64
CA LEU A 53 3.13 11.23 9.10
C LEU A 53 1.63 11.57 9.03
N GLN A 54 1.25 12.81 9.37
CA GLN A 54 -0.13 13.26 9.24
C GLN A 54 -0.60 13.29 7.79
N LEU A 55 0.22 13.81 6.86
CA LEU A 55 -0.11 13.85 5.44
C LEU A 55 -0.25 12.44 4.85
N ARG A 56 0.66 11.52 5.22
CA ARG A 56 0.56 10.11 4.82
C ARG A 56 -0.72 9.45 5.34
N GLY A 57 -1.06 9.66 6.61
CA GLY A 57 -2.31 9.13 7.16
C GLY A 57 -3.55 9.66 6.43
N LYS A 58 -3.57 10.94 6.03
CA LYS A 58 -4.65 11.51 5.22
C LYS A 58 -4.70 10.93 3.81
N ALA A 59 -3.55 10.76 3.16
CA ALA A 59 -3.46 10.15 1.84
C ALA A 59 -3.98 8.70 1.87
N ASP A 60 -3.57 7.91 2.87
CA ASP A 60 -4.01 6.53 3.03
C ASP A 60 -5.53 6.43 3.27
N ALA A 61 -6.10 7.36 4.05
CA ALA A 61 -7.55 7.44 4.22
C ALA A 61 -8.28 7.74 2.90
N LYS A 62 -7.74 8.65 2.08
CA LYS A 62 -8.30 8.98 0.76
C LYS A 62 -8.18 7.84 -0.25
N PHE A 63 -7.07 7.10 -0.25
CA PHE A 63 -6.96 5.89 -1.06
C PHE A 63 -7.97 4.83 -0.66
N ARG A 64 -8.20 4.63 0.65
CA ARG A 64 -9.21 3.69 1.12
C ARG A 64 -10.61 4.09 0.66
N GLU A 65 -10.96 5.36 0.82
CA GLU A 65 -12.23 5.92 0.32
C GLU A 65 -12.38 5.69 -1.21
N ALA A 66 -11.32 5.90 -1.98
CA ALA A 66 -11.33 5.65 -3.42
C ALA A 66 -11.50 4.15 -3.75
N LEU A 67 -10.86 3.24 -3.03
CA LEU A 67 -11.01 1.79 -3.26
C LEU A 67 -12.42 1.31 -2.90
N ASP A 68 -12.99 1.79 -1.80
CA ASP A 68 -14.36 1.47 -1.40
C ASP A 68 -15.36 2.00 -2.44
N HIS A 69 -15.15 3.24 -2.91
CA HIS A 69 -15.97 3.84 -3.95
C HIS A 69 -15.88 3.06 -5.28
N LEU A 70 -14.68 2.64 -5.70
CA LEU A 70 -14.48 1.85 -6.91
C LEU A 70 -15.19 0.49 -6.82
N SER A 71 -15.13 -0.16 -5.65
CA SER A 71 -15.84 -1.41 -5.39
C SER A 71 -17.35 -1.23 -5.56
N LEU A 72 -17.92 -0.18 -4.95
CA LEU A 72 -19.33 0.15 -5.08
C LEU A 72 -19.75 0.46 -6.53
N ILE A 73 -18.92 1.19 -7.28
CA ILE A 73 -19.17 1.49 -8.69
C ILE A 73 -19.22 0.20 -9.52
N ASN A 74 -18.34 -0.75 -9.25
CA ASN A 74 -18.31 -2.03 -9.97
C ASN A 74 -19.50 -2.94 -9.61
N GLU A 75 -20.03 -2.85 -8.40
CA GLU A 75 -21.25 -3.56 -7.99
C GLU A 75 -22.51 -2.97 -8.63
N GLN A 76 -22.68 -1.64 -8.61
CA GLN A 76 -23.90 -0.98 -9.08
C GLN A 76 -23.93 -0.80 -10.61
N PHE A 77 -22.76 -0.54 -11.20
CA PHE A 77 -22.61 -0.26 -12.62
C PHE A 77 -21.54 -1.17 -13.21
N PRO A 78 -21.77 -2.49 -13.33
CA PRO A 78 -20.79 -3.40 -13.90
C PRO A 78 -20.37 -2.93 -15.30
N ALA A 79 -19.10 -3.13 -15.63
CA ALA A 79 -18.63 -2.88 -16.99
C ALA A 79 -19.43 -3.77 -17.96
N LEU A 80 -19.99 -3.17 -19.00
CA LEU A 80 -20.64 -3.94 -20.06
C LEU A 80 -19.52 -4.73 -20.76
N SER A 81 -19.61 -6.05 -20.73
CA SER A 81 -18.60 -7.02 -21.19
C SER A 81 -18.39 -7.05 -22.72
N ASN A 82 -18.55 -5.92 -23.41
CA ASN A 82 -18.53 -5.84 -24.87
C ASN A 82 -17.41 -4.93 -25.41
N GLU A 83 -16.31 -4.79 -24.68
CA GLU A 83 -15.06 -4.28 -25.25
C GLU A 83 -14.12 -5.47 -25.45
N PRO A 84 -13.59 -5.71 -26.67
CA PRO A 84 -12.53 -6.67 -26.84
C PRO A 84 -11.35 -6.22 -25.99
N GLU A 85 -10.73 -7.14 -25.26
CA GLU A 85 -9.47 -6.98 -24.56
C GLU A 85 -8.39 -6.46 -25.53
N THR A 86 -8.39 -5.16 -25.77
CA THR A 86 -7.37 -4.49 -26.58
C THR A 86 -6.32 -3.95 -25.64
N LEU A 87 -5.37 -4.84 -25.34
CA LEU A 87 -3.94 -4.54 -25.33
C LEU A 87 -3.53 -3.23 -24.62
N PHE A 88 -3.89 -3.06 -23.35
CA PHE A 88 -3.04 -2.27 -22.45
C PHE A 88 -2.18 -3.24 -21.64
N GLY A 89 -0.90 -3.30 -22.00
CA GLY A 89 0.15 -4.09 -21.34
C GLY A 89 0.48 -3.59 -19.93
N GLY A 90 -0.52 -3.51 -19.06
CA GLY A 90 -0.33 -3.47 -17.61
C GLY A 90 -0.60 -4.87 -17.08
N LYS A 91 0.43 -5.52 -16.51
CA LYS A 91 0.28 -6.79 -15.81
C LYS A 91 -0.95 -6.73 -14.91
N GLN A 92 -1.96 -7.57 -15.17
CA GLN A 92 -2.96 -7.90 -14.19
C GLN A 92 -2.22 -8.44 -12.97
N VAL A 93 -2.11 -7.62 -11.93
CA VAL A 93 -1.72 -8.12 -10.63
C VAL A 93 -2.96 -8.81 -10.11
N ALA A 94 -3.07 -10.11 -10.37
CA ALA A 94 -4.02 -10.96 -9.69
C ALA A 94 -3.82 -10.73 -8.20
N PHE A 95 -4.83 -10.17 -7.54
CA PHE A 95 -4.89 -10.10 -6.08
C PHE A 95 -5.12 -11.53 -5.59
N ALA A 96 -4.05 -12.33 -5.61
CA ALA A 96 -4.00 -13.54 -4.84
C ALA A 96 -4.10 -13.10 -3.38
N SER A 97 -5.17 -13.52 -2.71
CA SER A 97 -5.32 -13.39 -1.27
C SER A 97 -4.06 -13.93 -0.59
N LEU A 98 -3.21 -13.02 -0.11
CA LEU A 98 -2.18 -13.37 0.86
C LEU A 98 -2.90 -13.70 2.17
N THR A 99 -3.34 -14.94 2.30
CA THR A 99 -3.51 -15.54 3.62
C THR A 99 -2.13 -15.55 4.27
N ALA A 100 -1.96 -14.66 5.25
CA ALA A 100 -0.78 -14.57 6.09
C ALA A 100 -0.57 -15.90 6.83
N GLN A 101 0.31 -16.75 6.29
CA GLN A 101 0.88 -17.88 7.01
C GLN A 101 2.36 -17.93 6.66
N GLY A 102 3.17 -17.19 7.41
CA GLY A 102 4.62 -17.20 7.20
C GLY A 102 5.39 -16.28 8.13
N ARG A 103 5.79 -16.83 9.29
CA ARG A 103 6.89 -16.39 10.18
C ARG A 103 6.72 -15.02 10.85
N SER A 104 6.73 -14.96 12.19
CA SER A 104 7.90 -15.32 12.98
C SER A 104 7.53 -15.73 14.41
N GLU A 105 7.69 -17.01 14.73
CA GLU A 105 7.79 -17.50 16.10
C GLU A 105 9.20 -17.19 16.61
N TRP A 106 9.31 -16.25 17.54
CA TRP A 106 10.49 -16.16 18.41
C TRP A 106 10.24 -17.11 19.58
N SER A 107 10.58 -18.38 19.39
CA SER A 107 10.56 -19.37 20.47
C SER A 107 11.84 -19.25 21.29
N ALA A 108 11.70 -18.64 22.46
CA ALA A 108 12.63 -18.83 23.56
C ALA A 108 12.60 -20.31 23.99
N THR A 109 13.71 -21.03 23.84
CA THR A 109 14.05 -22.15 24.70
C THR A 109 15.56 -22.18 24.86
N GLY A 110 16.03 -22.02 26.10
CA GLY A 110 17.40 -22.27 26.46
C GLY A 110 17.61 -23.76 26.65
N GLU A 111 18.77 -24.27 26.22
CA GLU A 111 19.33 -25.47 26.82
C GLU A 111 20.87 -25.44 26.78
N THR A 112 21.41 -25.25 27.98
CA THR A 112 22.67 -25.73 28.55
C THR A 112 23.59 -26.57 27.66
N ILE A 113 24.79 -26.06 27.39
CA ILE A 113 26.00 -26.89 27.31
C ILE A 113 27.07 -26.26 28.20
N MET A 114 27.31 -26.89 29.35
CA MET A 114 28.51 -26.70 30.16
C MET A 114 29.70 -27.41 29.50
N VAL A 115 30.80 -26.70 29.22
CA VAL A 115 32.17 -27.25 29.25
C VAL A 115 33.13 -26.11 29.68
N PRO A 116 34.12 -26.34 30.57
CA PRO A 116 34.74 -25.28 31.37
C PRO A 116 36.07 -24.74 30.82
N ALA A 117 36.36 -23.51 31.26
CA ALA A 117 37.64 -22.90 31.60
C ALA A 117 38.87 -23.10 30.69
N SER A 118 39.42 -21.98 30.22
CA SER A 118 40.88 -21.71 30.29
C SER A 118 41.13 -20.20 30.27
N HIS A 119 41.65 -19.71 31.40
CA HIS A 119 42.12 -18.34 31.60
C HIS A 119 43.37 -18.03 30.76
N PRO A 120 43.66 -16.76 30.44
CA PRO A 120 44.93 -16.38 29.83
C PRO A 120 46.02 -16.35 30.91
N ARG A 121 47.06 -17.19 30.76
CA ARG A 121 48.27 -17.10 31.58
C ARG A 121 49.43 -16.64 30.71
N MET A 122 49.81 -15.38 30.87
CA MET A 122 51.14 -14.88 30.51
C MET A 122 52.20 -15.76 31.21
N GLY A 123 53.08 -16.35 30.42
CA GLY A 123 54.34 -16.94 30.87
C GLY A 123 55.51 -15.99 30.55
N PRO A 124 56.57 -15.98 31.38
CA PRO A 124 57.58 -14.93 31.36
C PRO A 124 58.64 -15.15 30.27
N LYS A 125 59.28 -14.04 29.89
CA LYS A 125 60.64 -14.02 29.34
C LYS A 125 61.55 -14.79 30.30
N ASP A 126 62.52 -15.53 29.77
CA ASP A 126 63.93 -15.40 30.13
C ASP A 126 64.81 -16.27 29.21
N TYR A 127 66.08 -15.87 29.20
CA TYR A 127 67.24 -16.29 28.41
C TYR A 127 67.52 -17.80 28.35
#